data_AF-A0A8E0S752-F1
#
_entry.id   AF-A0A8E0S752-F1
#
_cell.length_a   1.000
_cell.length_b   1.000
_cell.length_c   1.000
_cell.angle_alpha   90.00
_cell.angle_beta   90.00
_cell.angle_gamma   90.00
#
_symmetry.space_group_name_H-M   'P 1'
#
loop_
_entity.id
_entity.type
_entity.pdbx_description
1 polymer ?
#
loop_
_entity_poly.entity_id
_entity_poly.type
_entity_poly.pdbx_seq_one_letter_code
_entity_poly.pdbx_strand_id
1 'polypeptide(L)'
;MRTNVKPDSVVLFSPLGVTTDSYHLVAYVHVRRAFLVRRDLSAYLLRLGLSSVSEDGRKLLPPKKLETYLNLESKARKKGKGMWISKKSSRLCRLRDKLGL
;
A
#
# COMPACT_ATOMS: atom_id res chain seq x y z
N MET A 1 5.33 -10.06 -26.65
CA MET A 1 6.36 -9.56 -25.70
C MET A 1 6.36 -10.45 -24.46
N ARG A 2 7.33 -11.37 -24.33
CA ARG A 2 7.52 -12.15 -23.10
C ARG A 2 8.20 -11.26 -22.07
N THR A 3 7.51 -10.91 -20.99
CA THR A 3 8.12 -10.22 -19.85
C THR A 3 9.10 -11.19 -19.20
N ASN A 4 10.40 -11.00 -19.42
CA ASN A 4 11.45 -11.62 -18.64
C ASN A 4 11.30 -11.18 -17.18
N VAL A 5 10.55 -11.95 -16.39
CA VAL A 5 10.52 -11.82 -14.93
C VAL A 5 11.88 -12.31 -14.44
N LYS A 6 12.80 -11.38 -14.13
CA LYS A 6 14.09 -11.74 -13.54
C LYS A 6 13.83 -12.51 -12.23
N PRO A 7 14.41 -13.71 -12.02
CA PRO A 7 14.03 -14.57 -10.91
C PRO A 7 14.44 -14.06 -9.51
N ASP A 8 15.33 -13.06 -9.40
CA ASP A 8 16.04 -12.83 -8.13
C ASP A 8 15.53 -11.63 -7.32
N SER A 9 14.22 -11.39 -7.29
CA SER A 9 13.67 -10.43 -6.33
C SER A 9 13.63 -11.08 -4.94
N VAL A 10 14.75 -11.05 -4.23
CA VAL A 10 14.82 -11.57 -2.85
C VAL A 10 13.80 -10.83 -2.00
N VAL A 11 12.80 -11.57 -1.51
CA VAL A 11 11.82 -11.08 -0.54
C VAL A 11 12.43 -11.22 0.85
N LEU A 12 12.51 -10.12 1.58
CA LEU A 12 13.01 -10.07 2.95
C LEU A 12 11.85 -9.84 3.90
N PHE A 13 11.75 -10.70 4.90
CA PHE A 13 10.76 -10.61 5.97
C PHE A 13 11.44 -10.13 7.24
N SER A 14 10.87 -9.12 7.90
CA SER A 14 11.34 -8.64 9.21
C SER A 14 10.18 -8.71 10.20
N PRO A 15 10.17 -9.70 11.12
CA PRO A 15 9.06 -9.90 12.04
C PRO A 15 8.89 -8.70 12.96
N LEU A 16 7.64 -8.37 13.27
CA LEU A 16 7.23 -7.28 14.17
C LEU A 16 6.62 -7.82 15.46
N GLY A 17 5.85 -8.90 15.34
CA GLY A 17 5.13 -9.48 16.46
C GLY A 17 4.05 -10.43 15.96
N VAL A 18 3.18 -10.84 16.86
CA VAL A 18 2.08 -11.76 16.57
C VAL A 18 0.77 -11.08 16.96
N THR A 19 -0.28 -11.27 16.16
CA THR A 19 -1.62 -10.78 16.52
C THR A 19 -2.14 -11.55 17.75
N THR A 20 -2.80 -10.85 18.66
CA THR A 20 -3.34 -11.45 19.91
C THR A 20 -4.48 -12.41 19.64
N ASP A 21 -5.25 -12.17 18.58
CA ASP A 21 -6.55 -12.82 18.40
C ASP A 21 -6.47 -14.06 17.51
N SER A 22 -5.49 -14.09 16.60
CA SER A 22 -5.34 -15.13 15.56
C SER A 22 -3.96 -15.77 15.53
N TYR A 23 -3.05 -15.36 16.40
CA TYR A 23 -1.67 -15.86 16.46
C TYR A 23 -0.93 -15.75 15.12
N HIS A 24 -1.29 -14.76 14.30
CA HIS A 24 -0.65 -14.55 13.01
C HIS A 24 0.61 -13.70 13.15
N LEU A 25 1.70 -14.15 12.53
CA LEU A 25 2.94 -13.38 12.46
C LEU A 25 2.74 -12.13 11.59
N VAL A 26 2.99 -10.97 12.17
CA VAL A 26 3.04 -9.69 11.48
C VAL A 26 4.50 -9.37 11.19
N ALA A 27 4.79 -9.02 9.93
CA ALA A 27 6.16 -8.73 9.49
C ALA A 27 6.17 -7.62 8.44
N TYR A 28 7.28 -6.90 8.35
CA TYR A 28 7.58 -6.09 7.18
C TYR A 28 8.03 -6.97 6.03
N VAL A 29 7.48 -6.71 4.85
CA VAL A 29 7.90 -7.36 3.61
C VAL A 29 8.66 -6.33 2.77
N HIS A 30 9.93 -6.61 2.51
CA HIS A 30 10.76 -5.80 1.63
C HIS A 30 11.12 -6.59 0.39
N VAL A 31 10.83 -6.03 -0.78
CA VAL A 31 11.24 -6.63 -2.05
C VAL A 31 12.55 -5.99 -2.49
N ARG A 32 13.60 -6.80 -2.64
CA ARG A 32 14.89 -6.35 -3.17
C ARG A 32 14.81 -6.30 -4.69
N ARG A 33 15.00 -5.11 -5.27
CA ARG A 33 15.13 -4.91 -6.72
C ARG A 33 16.58 -4.48 -6.99
N ALA A 34 17.41 -5.40 -7.47
CA ALA A 34 18.87 -5.23 -7.59
C ALA A 34 19.60 -5.10 -6.23
N PHE A 35 20.93 -5.08 -6.26
CA PHE A 35 21.77 -5.24 -5.07
C PHE A 35 21.50 -4.23 -3.93
N LEU A 36 20.93 -3.04 -4.21
CA LEU A 36 20.80 -1.96 -3.22
C LEU A 36 19.37 -1.46 -2.97
N VAL A 37 18.40 -1.67 -3.88
CA VAL A 37 17.06 -1.08 -3.71
C VAL A 37 16.15 -2.05 -2.95
N ARG A 38 15.79 -1.70 -1.71
CA ARG A 38 14.76 -2.39 -0.93
C ARG A 38 13.48 -1.58 -0.96
N ARG A 39 12.39 -2.19 -1.44
CA ARG A 39 11.07 -1.57 -1.45
C ARG A 39 10.21 -2.15 -0.33
N ASP A 40 9.83 -1.32 0.62
CA ASP A 40 8.79 -1.63 1.60
C ASP A 40 7.45 -1.81 0.88
N LEU A 41 6.93 -3.05 0.90
CA LEU A 41 5.73 -3.43 0.16
C LEU A 41 4.49 -2.74 0.72
N SER A 42 4.35 -2.70 2.05
CA SER A 42 3.20 -2.06 2.72
C SER A 42 3.15 -0.57 2.41
N ALA A 43 4.29 0.12 2.50
CA ALA A 43 4.39 1.53 2.12
C ALA A 43 4.00 1.75 0.64
N TYR A 44 4.37 0.84 -0.24
CA TYR A 44 4.04 0.93 -1.65
C TYR A 44 2.54 0.76 -1.90
N LEU A 45 1.91 -0.24 -1.29
CA LEU A 45 0.47 -0.49 -1.41
C LEU A 45 -0.36 0.70 -0.88
N LEU A 46 0.02 1.23 0.28
CA LEU A 46 -0.63 2.43 0.86
C LEU A 46 -0.53 3.63 -0.09
N ARG A 47 0.64 3.87 -0.69
CA ARG A 47 0.85 4.97 -1.64
C ARG A 47 0.00 4.85 -2.91
N LEU A 48 -0.30 3.63 -3.34
CA LEU A 48 -1.17 3.36 -4.48
C LEU A 48 -2.66 3.40 -4.09
N GLY A 49 -2.98 3.46 -2.80
CA GLY A 49 -4.35 3.31 -2.31
C GLY A 49 -4.89 1.90 -2.52
N LEU A 50 -4.04 0.88 -2.46
CA LEU A 50 -4.45 -0.53 -2.55
C LEU A 50 -4.63 -1.17 -1.18
N SER A 51 -4.25 -0.47 -0.11
CA SER A 51 -4.41 -0.90 1.27
C SER A 51 -4.67 0.30 2.19
N SER A 52 -5.03 0.02 3.44
CA SER A 52 -5.14 0.96 4.57
C SER A 52 -4.35 0.43 5.76
N VAL A 53 -4.01 1.30 6.71
CA VAL A 53 -3.41 0.89 7.98
C VAL A 53 -4.49 0.22 8.84
N SER A 54 -4.26 -1.04 9.25
CA SER A 54 -5.15 -1.78 10.14
C SER A 54 -4.98 -1.38 11.61
N GLU A 55 -5.94 -1.74 12.45
CA GLU A 55 -5.86 -1.54 13.90
C GLU A 55 -4.67 -2.28 14.52
N ASP A 56 -4.42 -3.53 14.13
CA ASP A 56 -3.24 -4.27 14.58
C ASP A 56 -1.94 -3.59 14.15
N GLY A 57 -1.92 -3.03 12.94
CA GLY A 57 -0.81 -2.22 12.46
C GLY A 57 -0.57 -1.00 13.35
N ARG A 58 -1.61 -0.34 13.85
CA ARG A 58 -1.47 0.79 14.79
C ARG A 58 -0.85 0.39 16.12
N LYS A 59 -1.11 -0.83 16.59
CA LYS A 59 -0.59 -1.36 17.86
C LYS A 59 0.83 -1.88 17.75
N LEU A 60 1.16 -2.55 16.64
CA LEU A 60 2.43 -3.28 16.48
C LEU A 60 3.53 -2.46 15.79
N LEU A 61 3.19 -1.44 15.01
CA LEU A 61 4.20 -0.65 14.29
C LEU A 61 4.91 0.34 15.24
N PRO A 62 6.25 0.48 15.14
CA PRO A 62 6.96 1.56 15.80
C PRO A 62 6.40 2.93 15.39
N PRO A 63 6.32 3.92 16.31
CA PRO A 63 5.64 5.19 16.08
C PRO A 63 6.04 5.91 14.78
N LYS A 64 7.35 5.98 14.49
CA LYS A 64 7.89 6.63 13.29
C LYS A 64 7.45 5.94 11.99
N LYS A 65 7.34 4.60 12.00
CA LYS A 65 6.89 3.82 10.84
C LYS A 65 5.39 3.96 10.66
N LEU A 66 4.62 3.92 11.75
CA LEU A 66 3.19 4.15 11.74
C LEU A 66 2.84 5.52 11.16
N GLU A 67 3.50 6.59 11.61
CA GLU A 67 3.30 7.94 11.09
C GLU A 67 3.56 8.03 9.58
N THR A 68 4.64 7.39 9.12
CA THR A 68 4.97 7.32 7.70
C THR A 68 3.84 6.65 6.89
N TYR A 69 3.30 5.55 7.39
CA TYR A 69 2.23 4.80 6.73
C TYR A 69 0.92 5.59 6.69
N LEU A 70 0.53 6.21 7.80
CA LEU A 70 -0.65 7.07 7.88
C LEU A 70 -0.54 8.27 6.93
N ASN A 71 0.65 8.86 6.81
CA ASN A 71 0.91 9.94 5.87
C ASN A 71 0.77 9.49 4.41
N LEU A 72 1.24 8.27 4.06
CA LEU A 72 1.08 7.71 2.72
C LEU A 72 -0.39 7.42 2.39
N GLU A 73 -1.12 6.82 3.33
CA GLU A 73 -2.56 6.56 3.20
C GLU A 73 -3.35 7.86 3.02
N SER A 74 -3.09 8.86 3.88
CA SER A 74 -3.73 10.18 3.79
C SER A 74 -3.49 10.84 2.44
N LYS A 75 -2.25 10.75 1.90
CA LYS A 75 -1.94 11.24 0.55
C LYS A 75 -2.68 10.47 -0.54
N ALA A 76 -2.84 9.15 -0.41
CA ALA A 76 -3.58 8.34 -1.37
C ALA A 76 -5.09 8.67 -1.34
N ARG A 77 -5.67 8.87 -0.15
CA ARG A 77 -7.04 9.34 0.06
C ARG A 77 -7.30 10.70 -0.58
N LYS A 78 -6.46 11.70 -0.24
CA LYS A 78 -6.58 13.06 -0.79
C LYS A 78 -6.47 13.10 -2.32
N LYS A 79 -5.65 12.21 -2.90
CA LYS A 79 -5.48 12.10 -4.35
C LYS A 79 -6.49 11.16 -5.03
N GLY A 80 -7.40 10.56 -4.26
CA GLY A 80 -8.39 9.61 -4.76
C GLY A 80 -7.76 8.45 -5.54
N LYS A 81 -6.77 7.77 -4.96
CA LYS A 81 -6.07 6.64 -5.61
C LYS A 81 -6.63 5.28 -5.18
N GLY A 82 -6.63 4.32 -6.11
CA GLY A 82 -7.01 2.93 -5.83
C GLY A 82 -8.42 2.84 -5.24
N MET A 83 -8.54 2.24 -4.05
CA MET A 83 -9.80 2.11 -3.31
C MET A 83 -10.43 3.46 -2.92
N TRP A 84 -9.67 4.55 -2.97
CA TRP A 84 -10.14 5.90 -2.62
C TRP A 84 -10.66 6.72 -3.81
N ILE A 85 -10.74 6.15 -5.01
CA ILE A 85 -11.31 6.85 -6.18
C ILE A 85 -12.79 7.14 -5.90
N SER A 86 -13.17 8.42 -5.86
CA SER A 86 -14.59 8.80 -5.79
C SER A 86 -15.21 8.79 -7.20
N LYS A 87 -16.48 8.36 -7.33
CA LYS A 87 -17.20 8.34 -8.62
C LYS A 87 -17.18 9.71 -9.32
N LYS A 88 -17.32 10.81 -8.56
CA LYS A 88 -17.23 12.20 -9.06
C LYS A 88 -15.88 12.56 -9.72
N SER A 89 -14.80 11.85 -9.40
CA SER A 89 -13.46 12.08 -9.97
C SER A 89 -13.19 11.25 -11.23
N SER A 90 -14.07 10.31 -11.60
CA SER A 90 -13.88 9.55 -12.83
C SER A 90 -14.13 10.46 -14.05
N ARG A 91 -13.26 10.40 -15.06
CA ARG A 91 -13.50 11.09 -16.35
C ARG A 91 -14.85 10.72 -16.96
N LEU A 92 -15.37 9.53 -16.64
CA LEU A 92 -16.69 9.04 -17.02
C LEU A 92 -17.85 9.87 -16.44
N CYS A 93 -17.77 10.30 -15.18
CA CYS A 93 -18.80 11.19 -14.62
C CYS A 93 -18.78 12.58 -15.26
N ARG A 94 -17.59 13.15 -15.53
CA ARG A 94 -17.50 14.44 -16.25
C ARG A 94 -17.98 14.36 -17.71
N LEU A 95 -17.82 13.20 -18.35
CA LEU A 95 -18.35 12.95 -19.70
C LEU A 95 -19.88 12.82 -19.66
N ARG A 96 -20.43 12.10 -18.67
CA ARG A 96 -21.88 12.00 -18.47
C ARG A 96 -22.52 13.38 -18.23
N ASP A 97 -21.93 14.19 -17.34
CA ASP A 97 -22.42 15.54 -17.04
C ASP A 97 -22.28 16.50 -18.25
N LYS A 98 -21.30 16.28 -19.14
CA LYS A 98 -21.14 17.03 -20.40
C LYS A 98 -22.06 16.55 -21.54
N LEU A 99 -22.53 15.31 -21.48
CA LEU A 99 -23.39 14.70 -22.50
C LEU A 99 -24.88 14.79 -22.16
N GLY A 100 -25.24 15.34 -20.98
CA GLY A 100 -26.63 15.55 -20.58
C GLY A 100 -27.43 14.26 -20.38
N LEU A 101 -26.76 13.17 -19.97
CA LEU A 101 -27.37 11.86 -19.66
C LEU A 101 -27.54 11.63 -18.15
#